data_AF-A0A2T0AKV5-F1
#
_entry.id   AF-A0A2T0AKV5-F1
#
_cell.length_a   1.000
_cell.length_b   1.000
_cell.length_c   1.000
_cell.angle_alpha   90.00
_cell.angle_beta   90.00
_cell.angle_gamma   90.00
#
_symmetry.space_group_name_H-M   'P 1'
#
loop_
_entity.id
_entity.type
_entity.pdbx_description
1 polymer ?
#
loop_
_entity_poly.entity_id
_entity_poly.type
_entity_poly.pdbx_seq_one_letter_code
_entity_poly.pdbx_strand_id
1 'polypeptide(L)' 'MLKDIQRNLLRERKALLEQWAYASEKDRPHLLVRIMDIDEQLELGKVKSRPRARLPKRNVV' A
#
# COMPACT_ATOMS: atom_id res chain seq x y z
N MET A 1 -5.71 15.79 6.39
CA MET A 1 -6.38 15.03 5.30
C MET A 1 -5.53 13.87 4.77
N LEU A 2 -4.43 14.08 4.03
CA LEU A 2 -3.67 12.96 3.42
C LEU A 2 -3.05 12.01 4.47
N LYS A 3 -2.55 12.57 5.58
CA LYS A 3 -2.01 11.80 6.72
C LYS A 3 -3.08 10.96 7.42
N ASP A 4 -4.31 11.44 7.47
CA ASP A 4 -5.44 10.74 8.12
C ASP A 4 -5.90 9.56 7.26
N ILE A 5 -5.95 9.74 5.94
CA ILE A 5 -6.24 8.68 4.97
C ILE A 5 -5.17 7.57 5.07
N GLN A 6 -3.90 7.94 5.06
CA GLN A 6 -2.80 6.97 5.18
C GLN A 6 -2.87 6.19 6.51
N ARG A 7 -3.19 6.88 7.61
CA ARG A 7 -3.34 6.24 8.93
C ARG A 7 -4.53 5.26 8.95
N ASN A 8 -5.63 5.60 8.27
CA ASN A 8 -6.79 4.70 8.16
C ASN A 8 -6.46 3.46 7.31
N LEU A 9 -5.79 3.63 6.17
CA LEU A 9 -5.34 2.52 5.32
C LEU A 9 -4.41 1.56 6.07
N LEU A 10 -3.48 2.09 6.87
CA LEU A 10 -2.59 1.25 7.69
C LEU A 10 -3.35 0.46 8.76
N ARG A 11 -4.39 1.06 9.37
CA ARG A 11 -5.24 0.37 10.35
C ARG A 11 -6.06 -0.74 9.69
N GLU A 12 -6.66 -0.44 8.53
CA GLU A 12 -7.42 -1.41 7.75
C GLU A 12 -6.54 -2.58 7.31
N ARG A 13 -5.35 -2.31 6.77
CA ARG A 13 -4.36 -3.34 6.41
C ARG A 13 -4.03 -4.25 7.58
N LYS A 14 -3.80 -3.67 8.76
CA LYS A 14 -3.51 -4.45 9.98
C LYS A 14 -4.68 -5.38 10.33
N ALA A 15 -5.90 -4.86 10.31
CA ALA A 15 -7.10 -5.66 10.59
C ALA A 15 -7.28 -6.80 9.58
N LEU A 16 -7.01 -6.55 8.29
CA LEU A 16 -7.10 -7.60 7.25
C LEU A 16 -6.04 -8.69 7.43
N LEU A 17 -4.82 -8.33 7.85
CA LEU A 17 -3.77 -9.30 8.18
C LEU A 17 -4.11 -10.12 9.42
N GLU A 18 -4.74 -9.51 10.42
CA GLU A 18 -5.27 -10.24 11.59
C GLU A 18 -6.40 -11.20 11.19
N GLN A 19 -7.31 -10.77 10.31
CA GLN A 19 -8.36 -11.63 9.76
C GLN A 19 -7.79 -12.78 8.91
N TRP A 20 -6.74 -12.51 8.14
CA TRP A 20 -6.07 -13.52 7.29
C TRP A 20 -5.64 -14.76 8.07
N ALA A 21 -5.14 -14.58 9.29
CA ALA A 21 -4.68 -15.67 10.15
C ALA A 21 -5.78 -16.71 10.45
N TYR A 22 -7.05 -16.28 10.43
CA TYR A 22 -8.20 -17.11 10.75
C TYR A 22 -9.17 -17.29 9.57
N ALA A 23 -8.84 -16.75 8.39
CA ALA A 23 -9.71 -16.75 7.23
C ALA A 23 -9.82 -18.14 6.60
N SER A 24 -11.05 -18.50 6.20
CA SER A 24 -11.31 -19.71 5.43
C SER A 24 -10.66 -19.60 4.04
N GLU A 25 -10.39 -20.74 3.39
CA GLU A 25 -9.82 -20.75 2.04
C GLU A 25 -10.69 -20.01 1.01
N LYS A 26 -12.01 -19.97 1.23
CA LYS A 26 -12.95 -19.24 0.38
C LYS A 26 -12.81 -17.71 0.51
N ASP A 27 -12.45 -17.23 1.70
CA ASP A 27 -12.36 -15.79 1.98
C ASP A 27 -10.96 -15.23 1.73
N ARG A 28 -9.93 -16.09 1.74
CA ARG A 28 -8.53 -15.70 1.48
C ARG A 28 -8.36 -14.91 0.18
N PRO A 29 -8.89 -15.32 -0.99
CA PRO A 29 -8.71 -14.52 -2.22
C PRO A 29 -9.21 -13.08 -2.09
N HIS A 30 -10.35 -12.88 -1.42
CA HIS A 30 -10.95 -11.57 -1.23
C HIS A 30 -10.11 -10.68 -0.29
N LEU A 31 -9.62 -11.26 0.80
CA LEU A 31 -8.72 -10.57 1.72
C LEU A 31 -7.39 -10.19 1.05
N LEU A 32 -6.83 -11.09 0.23
CA LEU A 32 -5.58 -10.85 -0.47
C LEU A 32 -5.71 -9.66 -1.44
N VAL A 33 -6.77 -9.64 -2.26
CA VAL A 33 -7.04 -8.53 -3.19
C VAL A 33 -7.15 -7.21 -2.42
N ARG A 34 -7.89 -7.20 -1.30
CA ARG A 34 -8.05 -5.97 -0.51
C ARG A 34 -6.74 -5.49 0.11
N ILE A 35 -5.90 -6.39 0.60
CA ILE A 35 -4.57 -6.06 1.14
C ILE A 35 -3.70 -5.46 0.03
N MET A 36 -3.70 -6.05 -1.16
CA MET A 36 -2.94 -5.56 -2.31
C MET A 36 -3.39 -4.16 -2.75
N ASP A 37 -4.70 -3.90 -2.83
CA ASP A 37 -5.25 -2.58 -3.16
C ASP A 37 -4.78 -1.51 -2.17
N ILE A 38 -4.76 -1.84 -0.87
CA ILE A 38 -4.29 -0.93 0.16
C ILE A 38 -2.79 -0.66 0.02
N ASP A 39 -1.99 -1.70 -0.25
CA ASP A 39 -0.56 -1.57 -0.46
C ASP A 39 -0.23 -0.68 -1.67
N GLU A 40 -0.98 -0.81 -2.77
CA GLU A 40 -0.87 0.08 -3.93
C GLU A 40 -1.22 1.54 -3.56
N GLN A 41 -2.34 1.77 -2.86
CA GLN A 41 -2.75 3.12 -2.45
C GLN A 41 -1.72 3.78 -1.53
N LEU A 42 -1.13 3.01 -0.60
CA LEU A 42 -0.07 3.48 0.27
C LEU A 42 1.19 3.85 -0.51
N GLU A 43 1.55 3.07 -1.53
CA GLU A 43 2.72 3.34 -2.37
C GLU A 43 2.51 4.59 -3.24
N LEU A 44 1.33 4.74 -3.86
CA LEU A 44 0.96 5.95 -4.61
C LEU A 44 0.99 7.21 -3.74
N GLY A 45 0.59 7.10 -2.46
CA GLY A 45 0.69 8.19 -1.48
C GLY A 45 2.14 8.61 -1.16
N LYS A 46 3.09 7.65 -1.16
CA LYS A 46 4.52 7.93 -0.98
C LYS A 46 5.14 8.60 -2.20
N VAL A 47 4.74 8.19 -3.41
CA VAL A 47 5.26 8.79 -4.65
C VAL A 47 4.85 10.27 -4.78
N LYS A 48 3.64 10.63 -4.37
CA LYS A 48 3.18 12.04 -4.35
C LYS A 48 3.91 12.91 -3.31
N SER A 49 4.48 12.31 -2.26
CA SER A 49 5.16 13.03 -1.17
C SER A 49 6.69 13.07 -1.32
N ARG A 50 7.29 12.26 -2.20
CA ARG A 50 8.69 12.44 -2.62
C ARG A 50 8.75 13.51 -3.71
N PRO A 51 9.43 14.67 -3.47
CA PRO A 51 9.86 15.49 -4.59
C PRO A 51 10.71 14.59 -5.48
N ARG A 52 10.39 14.50 -6.78
CA ARG A 52 11.16 13.73 -7.77
C ARG A 52 12.66 13.97 -7.54
N ALA A 53 13.32 13.03 -6.87
CA ALA A 53 14.76 13.00 -6.81
C ALA A 53 15.18 12.76 -8.26
N ARG A 54 15.74 13.80 -8.87
CA ARG A 54 16.22 13.82 -10.25
C ARG A 54 17.12 12.61 -10.42
N LEU A 55 16.71 11.66 -11.26
CA LEU A 55 17.61 10.62 -11.75
C LEU A 55 18.85 11.33 -12.35
N PRO A 56 20.08 10.94 -11.99
CA PRO A 56 21.26 11.53 -12.60
C PRO A 56 21.25 11.17 -14.09
N LYS A 57 21.35 12.19 -14.96
CA LYS A 57 21.55 12.00 -16.40
C LYS A 57 22.81 11.18 -16.57
N ARG A 58 22.65 9.93 -17.02
CA ARG A 58 23.77 9.08 -17.42
C ARG A 58 24.34 9.72 -18.69
N ASN A 59 25.49 10.39 -18.59
CA ASN A 59 26.27 10.79 -19.76
C ASN A 59 26.73 9.49 -20.43
N VAL A 60 26.19 9.22 -21.61
CA VAL A 60 26.72 8.22 -22.52
C VAL A 60 27.92 8.88 -23.19
N VAL A 61 29.11 8.31 -22.96
CA VAL A 61 30.38 8.65 -23.63
C VAL A 61 30.43 7.93 -24.96
#